data_AF-A0A842S1D6-F1
#
_entry.id   AF-A0A842S1D6-F1
#
_cell.length_a   1.000
_cell.length_b   1.000
_cell.length_c   1.000
_cell.angle_alpha   90.00
_cell.angle_beta   90.00
_cell.angle_gamma   90.00
#
_symmetry.space_group_name_H-M   'P 1'
#
loop_
_entity.id
_entity.type
_entity.pdbx_description
1 polymer ?
#
loop_
_entity_poly.entity_id
_entity_poly.type
_entity_poly.pdbx_seq_one_letter_code
_entity_poly.pdbx_strand_id
1 'polypeptide(L)'
;MKISMALDKMDEFQLYVPAFQREYVWKRDDAKQLLDSLIKEYPTGTMLTWETNNPPELKGPKKYDEKQGAVRILLDGQQRLTTLYMLIRGEIPPYYTAAEIVRDPRGLYVNVENLELGYFRKTIMENDPRWQNITEIFQKKVKAREIIKALGGSGVDRFYERWDLIDENMKKIENILDREFPEQTIPTKATVREAIDIFYKVNASGVSLTDAELALAQ
;
A
#
# COMPACT_ATOMS: atom_id res chain seq x y z
N MET A 1 5.59 5.48 10.95
CA MET A 1 4.26 6.09 10.78
C MET A 1 3.27 4.98 10.48
N LYS A 2 2.06 5.00 11.06
CA LYS A 2 1.00 4.03 10.74
C LYS A 2 0.63 4.06 9.25
N ILE A 3 0.30 2.90 8.69
CA ILE A 3 -0.13 2.79 7.28
C ILE A 3 -1.35 3.66 7.01
N SER A 4 -2.38 3.63 7.87
CA SER A 4 -3.56 4.49 7.75
C SER A 4 -3.21 5.97 7.63
N MET A 5 -2.36 6.45 8.54
CA MET A 5 -1.88 7.84 8.54
C MET A 5 -1.11 8.21 7.27
N ALA A 6 -0.32 7.28 6.73
CA ALA A 6 0.39 7.51 5.46
C ALA A 6 -0.58 7.66 4.29
N LEU A 7 -1.64 6.83 4.23
CA LEU A 7 -2.68 6.90 3.21
C LEU A 7 -3.51 8.18 3.34
N ASP A 8 -3.94 8.54 4.55
CA ASP A 8 -4.66 9.79 4.82
C ASP A 8 -3.83 11.00 4.38
N LYS A 9 -2.51 11.00 4.65
CA LYS A 9 -1.60 12.04 4.16
C LYS A 9 -1.47 12.08 2.65
N MET A 10 -1.63 10.97 1.94
CA MET A 10 -1.70 10.99 0.47
C MET A 10 -3.02 11.64 0.01
N ASP A 11 -4.14 11.28 0.64
CA ASP A 11 -5.46 11.84 0.34
C ASP A 11 -5.51 13.35 0.55
N GLU A 12 -4.91 13.82 1.65
CA GLU A 12 -4.86 15.24 2.03
C GLU A 12 -3.76 16.02 1.30
N PHE A 13 -2.93 15.36 0.49
CA PHE A 13 -1.72 15.93 -0.11
C PHE A 13 -0.78 16.55 0.94
N GLN A 14 -0.48 15.79 1.98
CA GLN A 14 0.56 16.07 2.98
C GLN A 14 1.78 15.16 2.84
N LEU A 15 1.70 14.13 2.00
CA LEU A 15 2.80 13.26 1.61
C LEU A 15 2.83 13.16 0.08
N TYR A 16 3.79 13.85 -0.53
CA TYR A 16 3.91 13.98 -1.98
C TYR A 16 4.89 12.97 -2.59
N VAL A 17 4.76 12.71 -3.88
CA VAL A 17 5.71 11.91 -4.67
C VAL A 17 6.44 12.83 -5.66
N PRO A 18 7.78 12.82 -5.74
CA PRO A 18 8.52 13.61 -6.74
C PRO A 18 8.24 13.16 -8.18
N ALA A 19 8.28 14.11 -9.12
CA ALA A 19 8.07 13.87 -10.55
C ALA A 19 9.11 12.92 -11.16
N PHE A 20 10.36 12.97 -10.68
CA PHE A 20 11.43 12.09 -11.14
C PHE A 20 11.28 10.62 -10.70
N GLN A 21 10.30 10.30 -9.87
CA GLN A 21 10.04 8.90 -9.56
C GLN A 21 9.39 8.19 -10.74
N ARG A 22 9.75 6.91 -10.93
CA ARG A 22 9.13 6.07 -11.95
C ARG A 22 7.63 5.85 -11.75
N GLU A 23 7.00 5.36 -12.81
CA GLU A 23 5.63 4.84 -12.82
C GLU A 23 5.46 3.63 -11.88
N TYR A 24 4.22 3.18 -11.67
CA TYR A 24 3.96 1.97 -10.89
C TYR A 24 4.22 0.71 -11.74
N VAL A 25 5.28 -0.02 -11.39
CA VAL A 25 5.80 -1.15 -12.18
C VAL A 25 5.73 -2.50 -11.47
N TRP A 26 5.28 -2.52 -10.22
CA TRP A 26 5.10 -3.76 -9.46
C TRP A 26 4.11 -4.71 -10.15
N LYS A 27 4.45 -5.99 -10.18
CA LYS A 27 3.57 -7.05 -10.65
C LYS A 27 2.58 -7.40 -9.55
N ARG A 28 1.48 -8.02 -9.98
CA ARG A 28 0.48 -8.62 -9.10
C ARG A 28 1.07 -9.53 -8.01
N ASP A 29 2.12 -10.29 -8.32
CA ASP A 29 2.77 -11.15 -7.35
C ASP A 29 3.53 -10.36 -6.27
N ASP A 30 4.17 -9.23 -6.62
CA ASP A 30 4.83 -8.34 -5.65
C ASP A 30 3.82 -7.77 -4.64
N ALA A 31 2.65 -7.35 -5.14
CA ALA A 31 1.56 -6.87 -4.29
C ALA A 31 1.02 -7.96 -3.34
N LYS A 32 0.89 -9.20 -3.84
CA LYS A 32 0.50 -10.36 -3.04
C LYS A 32 1.53 -10.65 -1.95
N GLN A 33 2.83 -10.64 -2.29
CA GLN A 33 3.91 -10.91 -1.32
C GLN A 33 4.01 -9.82 -0.24
N LEU A 34 3.77 -8.55 -0.60
CA LEU A 34 3.69 -7.45 0.37
C LEU A 34 2.57 -7.70 1.37
N LEU A 35 1.36 -8.03 0.89
CA LEU A 35 0.23 -8.29 1.77
C LEU A 35 0.45 -9.55 2.63
N ASP A 36 1.00 -10.62 2.06
CA ASP A 36 1.38 -11.85 2.78
C ASP A 36 2.32 -11.54 3.94
N SER A 37 3.35 -10.74 3.69
CA SER A 37 4.30 -10.28 4.71
C SER A 37 3.62 -9.48 5.81
N LEU A 38 2.68 -8.58 5.47
CA LEU A 38 1.96 -7.77 6.45
C LEU A 38 1.01 -8.59 7.33
N ILE A 39 0.32 -9.59 6.76
CA ILE A 39 -0.53 -10.53 7.49
C ILE A 39 0.31 -11.38 8.45
N LYS A 40 1.48 -11.84 8.01
CA LYS A 40 2.42 -12.66 8.82
C LYS A 40 3.31 -11.85 9.77
N GLU A 41 3.13 -10.55 9.78
CA GLU A 41 3.88 -9.60 10.58
C GLU A 41 5.38 -9.48 10.27
N TYR A 42 5.79 -9.84 9.05
CA TYR A 42 7.17 -9.73 8.61
C TYR A 42 7.56 -8.29 8.28
N PRO A 43 8.87 -7.94 8.39
CA PRO A 43 9.37 -6.64 7.96
C PRO A 43 9.13 -6.41 6.46
N THR A 44 8.59 -5.26 6.09
CA THR A 44 8.31 -4.86 4.69
C THR A 44 9.19 -3.70 4.21
N GLY A 45 10.36 -3.55 4.84
CA GLY A 45 11.29 -2.43 4.63
C GLY A 45 10.81 -1.11 5.22
N THR A 46 11.52 -0.03 4.92
CA THR A 46 11.23 1.32 5.42
C THR A 46 10.77 2.26 4.29
N MET A 47 10.11 3.36 4.64
CA MET A 47 9.97 4.54 3.79
C MET A 47 11.14 5.49 4.04
N LEU A 48 11.58 6.19 3.00
CA LEU A 48 12.48 7.34 3.11
C LEU A 48 11.68 8.59 2.76
N THR A 49 11.56 9.52 3.71
CA THR A 49 10.86 10.78 3.52
C THR A 49 11.78 11.97 3.69
N TRP A 50 11.42 13.09 3.08
CA TRP A 50 12.15 14.35 3.21
C TRP A 50 11.18 15.50 3.39
N GLU A 51 11.42 16.33 4.41
CA GLU A 51 10.63 17.54 4.66
C GLU A 51 11.38 18.77 4.14
N THR A 52 10.72 19.58 3.31
CA THR A 52 11.36 20.75 2.68
C THR A 52 10.36 21.86 2.37
N ASN A 53 10.83 23.11 2.43
CA ASN A 53 10.10 24.30 1.95
C ASN A 53 10.37 24.59 0.46
N ASN A 54 11.28 23.84 -0.16
CA ASN A 54 11.64 23.98 -1.56
C ASN A 54 11.65 22.60 -2.22
N PRO A 55 10.47 21.99 -2.43
CA PRO A 55 10.36 20.68 -3.04
C PRO A 55 10.77 20.73 -4.53
N PRO A 56 11.30 19.63 -5.08
CA PRO A 56 11.39 19.43 -6.53
C PRO A 56 9.99 19.38 -7.15
N GLU A 57 9.92 19.25 -8.47
CA GLU A 57 8.65 19.02 -9.16
C GLU A 57 7.93 17.79 -8.56
N LEU A 58 6.61 17.93 -8.35
CA LEU A 58 5.77 16.92 -7.70
C LEU A 58 4.88 16.23 -8.74
N LYS A 59 4.60 14.94 -8.54
CA LYS A 59 3.64 14.20 -9.36
C LYS A 59 2.20 14.64 -9.13
N GLY A 60 1.40 14.44 -10.17
CA GLY A 60 -0.03 14.70 -10.14
C GLY A 60 -0.39 16.17 -10.40
N PRO A 61 -1.68 16.51 -10.28
CA PRO A 61 -2.16 17.84 -10.66
C PRO A 61 -1.85 18.94 -9.63
N LYS A 62 -1.52 18.56 -8.39
CA LYS A 62 -1.35 19.52 -7.29
C LYS A 62 0.09 20.04 -7.27
N LYS A 63 0.22 21.34 -7.50
CA LYS A 63 1.49 22.06 -7.36
C LYS A 63 1.69 22.49 -5.91
N TYR A 64 2.95 22.56 -5.50
CA TYR A 64 3.34 23.13 -4.22
C TYR A 64 2.97 24.62 -4.16
N ASP A 65 2.40 25.06 -3.04
CA ASP A 65 2.19 26.48 -2.70
C ASP A 65 3.07 26.81 -1.49
N GLU A 66 3.97 27.77 -1.63
CA GLU A 66 4.90 28.23 -0.58
C GLU A 66 4.19 28.60 0.73
N LYS A 67 2.92 29.01 0.67
CA LYS A 67 2.11 29.33 1.86
C LYS A 67 1.84 28.11 2.74
N GLN A 68 1.98 26.90 2.21
CA GLN A 68 1.81 25.66 2.95
C GLN A 68 3.00 25.36 3.89
N GLY A 69 4.13 26.06 3.72
CA GLY A 69 5.35 25.78 4.47
C GLY A 69 5.98 24.44 4.08
N ALA A 70 6.58 23.75 5.03
CA ALA A 70 7.32 22.53 4.76
C ALA A 70 6.37 21.41 4.34
N VAL A 71 6.67 20.78 3.20
CA VAL A 71 5.96 19.58 2.72
C VAL A 71 6.81 18.34 2.90
N ARG A 72 6.13 17.22 3.12
CA ARG A 72 6.79 15.91 3.21
C ARG A 72 6.74 15.20 1.86
N ILE A 73 7.88 14.69 1.44
CA ILE A 73 8.09 14.02 0.15
C ILE A 73 8.50 12.58 0.40
N LEU A 74 7.90 11.64 -0.32
CA LEU A 74 8.25 10.22 -0.32
C LEU A 74 9.33 9.95 -1.38
N LEU A 75 10.53 9.61 -0.92
CA LEU A 75 11.68 9.30 -1.78
C LEU A 75 11.83 7.78 -2.01
N ASP A 76 11.62 6.96 -0.99
CA ASP A 76 11.55 5.49 -1.12
C ASP A 76 10.33 4.93 -0.38
N GLY A 77 9.82 3.79 -0.85
CA GLY A 77 8.59 3.16 -0.35
C GLY A 77 7.40 3.38 -1.27
N GLN A 78 7.55 4.13 -2.36
CA GLN A 78 6.48 4.50 -3.27
C GLN A 78 5.67 3.32 -3.79
N GLN A 79 6.32 2.28 -4.35
CA GLN A 79 5.60 1.14 -4.94
C GLN A 79 4.81 0.37 -3.87
N ARG A 80 5.35 0.23 -2.65
CA ARG A 80 4.69 -0.39 -1.50
C ARG A 80 3.48 0.42 -1.06
N LEU A 81 3.65 1.72 -0.85
CA LEU A 81 2.57 2.59 -0.40
C LEU A 81 1.47 2.74 -1.45
N THR A 82 1.83 2.84 -2.74
CA THR A 82 0.88 2.87 -3.87
C THR A 82 0.09 1.56 -3.94
N THR A 83 0.73 0.41 -3.75
CA THR A 83 0.05 -0.89 -3.68
C THR A 83 -0.97 -0.93 -2.54
N LEU A 84 -0.55 -0.53 -1.34
CA LEU A 84 -1.42 -0.48 -0.16
C LEU A 84 -2.60 0.44 -0.40
N TYR A 85 -2.36 1.63 -0.95
CA TYR A 85 -3.42 2.57 -1.30
C TYR A 85 -4.46 1.92 -2.23
N MET A 86 -4.02 1.32 -3.35
CA MET A 86 -4.93 0.69 -4.30
C MET A 86 -5.72 -0.49 -3.71
N LEU A 87 -5.08 -1.33 -2.87
CA LEU A 87 -5.74 -2.46 -2.23
C LEU A 87 -6.71 -2.05 -1.12
N ILE A 88 -6.39 -1.00 -0.36
CA ILE A 88 -7.16 -0.56 0.81
C ILE A 88 -8.27 0.40 0.41
N ARG A 89 -7.94 1.44 -0.36
CA ARG A 89 -8.91 2.45 -0.83
C ARG A 89 -9.73 1.93 -2.00
N GLY A 90 -9.17 1.05 -2.83
CA GLY A 90 -9.82 0.58 -4.05
C GLY A 90 -9.69 1.54 -5.23
N GLU A 91 -8.87 2.59 -5.11
CA GLU A 91 -8.72 3.68 -6.06
C GLU A 91 -7.24 3.90 -6.42
N ILE A 92 -6.98 4.56 -7.55
CA ILE A 92 -5.62 4.98 -7.91
C ILE A 92 -5.28 6.23 -7.08
N PRO A 93 -4.09 6.31 -6.46
CA PRO A 93 -3.72 7.49 -5.69
C PRO A 93 -3.69 8.76 -6.56
N PRO A 94 -3.90 9.96 -5.99
CA PRO A 94 -4.04 11.21 -6.74
C PRO A 94 -2.79 11.65 -7.51
N TYR A 95 -1.67 10.92 -7.37
CA TYR A 95 -0.38 11.18 -8.01
C TYR A 95 -0.17 10.39 -9.30
N TYR A 96 -1.07 9.46 -9.63
CA TYR A 96 -0.97 8.62 -10.82
C TYR A 96 -2.24 8.68 -11.65
N THR A 97 -2.06 8.57 -12.96
CA THR A 97 -3.11 8.25 -13.91
C THR A 97 -3.20 6.73 -14.11
N ALA A 98 -4.29 6.26 -14.70
CA ALA A 98 -4.45 4.84 -15.02
C ALA A 98 -3.36 4.31 -15.98
N ALA A 99 -2.84 5.16 -16.86
CA ALA A 99 -1.78 4.78 -17.79
C ALA A 99 -0.44 4.51 -17.08
N GLU A 100 -0.18 5.18 -15.96
CA GLU A 100 1.03 5.01 -15.15
C GLU A 100 0.97 3.80 -14.20
N ILE A 101 -0.16 3.08 -14.18
CA ILE A 101 -0.34 1.82 -13.45
C ILE A 101 -0.22 0.66 -14.43
N VAL A 102 1.02 0.18 -14.66
CA VAL A 102 1.30 -0.87 -15.65
C VAL A 102 0.54 -2.16 -15.35
N ARG A 103 0.39 -2.50 -14.07
CA ARG A 103 -0.37 -3.68 -13.62
C ARG A 103 -1.16 -3.36 -12.36
N ASP A 104 -2.46 -3.27 -12.50
CA ASP A 104 -3.35 -3.02 -11.35
C ASP A 104 -3.32 -4.22 -10.35
N PRO A 105 -2.92 -3.98 -9.07
CA PRO A 105 -2.89 -5.00 -8.04
C PRO A 105 -4.27 -5.29 -7.43
N ARG A 106 -5.30 -4.50 -7.71
CA ARG A 106 -6.67 -4.73 -7.22
C ARG A 106 -7.22 -6.06 -7.73
N GLY A 107 -8.21 -6.59 -7.01
CA GLY A 107 -8.76 -7.93 -7.25
C GLY A 107 -7.91 -9.05 -6.65
N LEU A 108 -7.16 -8.73 -5.60
CA LEU A 108 -6.52 -9.72 -4.73
C LEU A 108 -7.55 -10.26 -3.75
N TYR A 109 -7.63 -11.59 -3.65
CA TYR A 109 -8.52 -12.30 -2.74
C TYR A 109 -7.71 -12.98 -1.64
N VAL A 110 -8.36 -13.19 -0.51
CA VAL A 110 -7.87 -13.99 0.62
C VAL A 110 -8.89 -15.04 0.97
N ASN A 111 -8.44 -16.24 1.28
CA ASN A 111 -9.26 -17.22 1.96
C ASN A 111 -9.25 -16.90 3.47
N VAL A 112 -10.37 -16.45 4.00
CA VAL A 112 -10.47 -15.95 5.39
C VAL A 112 -10.33 -17.03 6.47
N GLU A 113 -10.29 -18.31 6.09
CA GLU A 113 -10.09 -19.43 7.01
C GLU A 113 -8.61 -19.79 7.16
N ASN A 114 -7.84 -19.80 6.06
CA ASN A 114 -6.45 -20.23 6.04
C ASN A 114 -5.43 -19.14 5.63
N LEU A 115 -5.90 -17.91 5.36
CA LEU A 115 -5.12 -16.75 4.92
C LEU A 115 -4.37 -16.91 3.59
N GLU A 116 -4.72 -17.90 2.77
CA GLU A 116 -4.16 -18.04 1.43
C GLU A 116 -4.54 -16.83 0.56
N LEU A 117 -3.55 -16.21 -0.09
CA LEU A 117 -3.75 -15.10 -1.00
C LEU A 117 -3.72 -15.56 -2.46
N GLY A 118 -4.62 -15.02 -3.27
CA GLY A 118 -4.66 -15.33 -4.70
C GLY A 118 -5.44 -14.32 -5.52
N TYR A 119 -5.08 -14.17 -6.78
CA TYR A 119 -5.93 -13.50 -7.75
C TYR A 119 -7.04 -14.46 -8.20
N PHE A 120 -8.18 -13.89 -8.59
CA PHE A 120 -9.39 -14.66 -8.88
C PHE A 120 -9.14 -15.82 -9.85
N ARG A 121 -9.47 -17.04 -9.41
CA ARG A 121 -9.44 -18.27 -10.21
C ARG A 121 -10.79 -18.95 -10.10
N LYS A 122 -11.57 -18.92 -11.19
CA LYS A 122 -12.95 -19.45 -11.24
C LYS A 122 -13.09 -20.86 -10.64
N THR A 123 -12.19 -21.77 -11.01
CA THR A 123 -12.20 -23.18 -10.60
C THR A 123 -12.05 -23.41 -9.09
N ILE A 124 -11.46 -22.45 -8.37
CA ILE A 124 -11.16 -22.57 -6.94
C ILE A 124 -12.08 -21.65 -6.12
N MET A 125 -12.41 -20.48 -6.65
CA MET A 125 -12.99 -19.39 -5.85
C MET A 125 -14.49 -19.15 -6.11
N GLU A 126 -15.03 -19.49 -7.28
CA GLU A 126 -16.40 -19.09 -7.66
C GLU A 126 -17.48 -19.62 -6.71
N ASN A 127 -17.29 -20.81 -6.16
CA ASN A 127 -18.28 -21.48 -5.31
C ASN A 127 -17.82 -21.63 -3.85
N ASP A 128 -16.74 -20.95 -3.45
CA ASP A 128 -16.20 -21.02 -2.09
C ASP A 128 -16.31 -19.66 -1.40
N PRO A 129 -17.28 -19.47 -0.48
CA PRO A 129 -17.52 -18.19 0.19
C PRO A 129 -16.39 -17.79 1.14
N ARG A 130 -15.37 -18.63 1.37
CA ARG A 130 -14.19 -18.22 2.16
C ARG A 130 -13.29 -17.27 1.38
N TRP A 131 -13.34 -17.27 0.05
CA TRP A 131 -12.55 -16.37 -0.77
C TRP A 131 -13.21 -15.00 -0.83
N GLN A 132 -12.56 -14.01 -0.23
CA GLN A 132 -13.07 -12.65 -0.08
C GLN A 132 -12.10 -11.66 -0.69
N ASN A 133 -12.63 -10.61 -1.34
CA ASN A 133 -11.81 -9.56 -1.92
C ASN A 133 -11.19 -8.70 -0.81
N ILE A 134 -9.87 -8.51 -0.85
CA ILE A 134 -9.13 -7.75 0.17
C ILE A 134 -9.65 -6.32 0.31
N THR A 135 -9.96 -5.65 -0.80
CA THR A 135 -10.50 -4.28 -0.79
C THR A 135 -11.85 -4.23 -0.09
N GLU A 136 -12.70 -5.24 -0.29
CA GLU A 136 -14.02 -5.30 0.37
C GLU A 136 -13.90 -5.55 1.88
N ILE A 137 -12.88 -6.30 2.32
CA ILE A 137 -12.56 -6.46 3.75
C ILE A 137 -12.14 -5.11 4.35
N PHE A 138 -11.17 -4.42 3.74
CA PHE A 138 -10.72 -3.10 4.22
C PHE A 138 -11.85 -2.07 4.25
N GLN A 139 -12.76 -2.12 3.28
CA GLN A 139 -13.94 -1.25 3.21
C GLN A 139 -15.10 -1.71 4.11
N LYS A 140 -14.89 -2.72 4.97
CA LYS A 140 -15.88 -3.26 5.91
C LYS A 140 -17.18 -3.75 5.25
N LYS A 141 -17.10 -4.18 3.98
CA LYS A 141 -18.23 -4.72 3.20
C LYS A 141 -18.45 -6.21 3.45
N VAL A 142 -17.42 -6.92 3.92
CA VAL A 142 -17.46 -8.35 4.23
C VAL A 142 -17.74 -8.54 5.73
N LYS A 143 -18.57 -9.52 6.09
CA LYS A 143 -18.85 -9.88 7.49
C LYS A 143 -18.69 -11.38 7.72
N ALA A 144 -17.95 -11.76 8.75
CA ALA A 144 -17.73 -13.17 9.13
C ALA A 144 -19.04 -13.98 9.24
N ARG A 145 -20.09 -13.37 9.81
CA ARG A 145 -21.41 -14.00 9.95
C ARG A 145 -22.04 -14.41 8.61
N GLU A 146 -21.81 -13.64 7.54
CA GLU A 146 -22.41 -13.86 6.22
C GLU A 146 -21.67 -15.00 5.51
N ILE A 147 -20.35 -15.08 5.67
CA ILE A 147 -19.51 -16.18 5.19
C ILE A 147 -19.92 -17.50 5.86
N ILE A 148 -20.04 -17.51 7.19
CA ILE A 148 -20.45 -18.72 7.93
C ILE A 148 -21.85 -19.18 7.51
N LYS A 149 -22.80 -18.25 7.36
CA LYS A 149 -24.15 -18.56 6.87
C LYS A 149 -24.12 -19.20 5.48
N ALA A 150 -23.26 -18.71 4.59
CA ALA A 150 -23.11 -19.24 3.23
C ALA A 150 -22.43 -20.62 3.20
N LEU A 151 -21.52 -20.91 4.14
CA LEU A 151 -20.84 -22.20 4.23
C LEU A 151 -21.78 -23.34 4.63
N GLY A 152 -22.84 -23.04 5.38
CA GLY A 152 -23.72 -24.05 5.95
C GLY A 152 -23.01 -24.88 7.04
N GLY A 153 -23.73 -25.22 8.10
CA GLY A 153 -23.15 -26.00 9.20
C GLY A 153 -24.19 -26.52 10.17
N SER A 154 -24.09 -27.81 10.47
CA SER A 154 -24.88 -28.52 11.47
C SER A 154 -24.04 -28.74 12.73
N GLY A 155 -24.33 -27.95 13.76
CA GLY A 155 -23.69 -28.00 15.08
C GLY A 155 -23.33 -26.60 15.59
N VAL A 156 -23.88 -26.23 16.74
CA VAL A 156 -23.73 -24.90 17.35
C VAL A 156 -22.27 -24.60 17.74
N ASP A 157 -21.54 -25.57 18.29
CA ASP A 157 -20.16 -25.36 18.75
C ASP A 157 -19.18 -25.14 17.58
N ARG A 158 -19.23 -26.01 16.56
CA ARG A 158 -18.41 -25.86 15.33
C ARG A 158 -18.73 -24.57 14.58
N PHE A 159 -19.95 -24.05 14.71
CA PHE A 159 -20.32 -22.76 14.13
C PHE A 159 -19.58 -21.61 14.83
N TYR A 160 -19.54 -21.61 16.16
CA TYR A 160 -18.87 -20.56 16.93
C TYR A 160 -17.35 -20.59 16.73
N GLU A 161 -16.70 -21.75 16.82
CA GLU A 161 -15.24 -21.86 16.63
C GLU A 161 -14.79 -21.36 15.25
N ARG A 162 -15.55 -21.72 14.20
CA ARG A 162 -15.24 -21.29 12.84
C ARG A 162 -15.52 -19.81 12.64
N TRP A 163 -16.57 -19.27 13.26
CA TRP A 163 -16.87 -17.85 13.25
C TRP A 163 -15.75 -17.04 13.91
N ASP A 164 -15.29 -17.46 15.10
CA ASP A 164 -14.19 -16.83 15.82
C ASP A 164 -12.92 -16.81 14.96
N LEU A 165 -12.53 -17.95 14.36
CA LEU A 165 -11.37 -18.04 13.48
C LEU A 165 -11.43 -17.06 12.30
N ILE A 166 -12.57 -17.02 11.60
CA ILE A 166 -12.76 -16.14 10.44
C ILE A 166 -12.75 -14.67 10.88
N ASP A 167 -13.42 -14.33 11.98
CA ASP A 167 -13.46 -12.98 12.53
C ASP A 167 -12.05 -12.51 12.96
N GLU A 168 -11.28 -13.36 13.63
CA GLU A 168 -9.88 -13.09 13.99
C GLU A 168 -8.99 -12.87 12.76
N ASN A 169 -9.12 -13.73 11.74
CA ASN A 169 -8.34 -13.59 10.51
C ASN A 169 -8.70 -12.32 9.73
N MET A 170 -9.99 -11.96 9.68
CA MET A 170 -10.43 -10.69 9.11
C MET A 170 -9.84 -9.51 9.90
N LYS A 171 -9.87 -9.55 11.24
CA LYS A 171 -9.22 -8.54 12.09
C LYS A 171 -7.72 -8.42 11.83
N LYS A 172 -7.00 -9.52 11.63
CA LYS A 172 -5.56 -9.48 11.27
C LYS A 172 -5.32 -8.70 9.99
N ILE A 173 -6.16 -8.91 8.97
CA ILE A 173 -6.07 -8.17 7.69
C ILE A 173 -6.38 -6.70 7.91
N GLU A 174 -7.45 -6.38 8.64
CA GLU A 174 -7.87 -5.01 8.93
C GLU A 174 -6.81 -4.23 9.73
N ASN A 175 -6.18 -4.89 10.70
CA ASN A 175 -5.12 -4.32 11.55
C ASN A 175 -3.85 -3.94 10.77
N ILE A 176 -3.73 -4.32 9.50
CA ILE A 176 -2.66 -3.83 8.62
C ILE A 176 -2.66 -2.30 8.58
N LEU A 177 -3.83 -1.65 8.64
CA LEU A 177 -3.95 -0.19 8.70
C LEU A 177 -3.22 0.42 9.91
N ASP A 178 -3.19 -0.29 11.03
CA ASP A 178 -2.56 0.17 12.27
C ASP A 178 -1.08 -0.20 12.38
N ARG A 179 -0.56 -1.00 11.45
CA ARG A 179 0.86 -1.37 11.45
C ARG A 179 1.72 -0.15 11.17
N GLU A 180 2.87 -0.11 11.85
CA GLU A 180 3.92 0.86 11.54
C GLU A 180 4.56 0.51 10.21
N PHE A 181 4.58 1.46 9.28
CA PHE A 181 5.50 1.48 8.17
C PHE A 181 6.70 2.32 8.62
N PRO A 182 7.85 1.69 8.94
CA PRO A 182 8.99 2.42 9.48
C PRO A 182 9.42 3.53 8.54
N GLU A 183 9.66 4.72 9.08
CA GLU A 183 9.99 5.93 8.32
C GLU A 183 11.38 6.41 8.72
N GLN A 184 12.24 6.64 7.73
CA GLN A 184 13.49 7.35 7.88
C GLN A 184 13.32 8.74 7.27
N THR A 185 13.69 9.79 7.99
CA THR A 185 13.49 11.18 7.54
C THR A 185 14.83 11.84 7.25
N ILE A 186 14.94 12.43 6.05
CA ILE A 186 16.05 13.30 5.68
C ILE A 186 15.88 14.65 6.40
N PRO A 187 16.94 15.20 7.00
CA PRO A 187 16.88 16.48 7.70
C PRO A 187 16.35 17.62 6.82
N THR A 188 15.55 18.51 7.39
CA THR A 188 14.94 19.65 6.69
C THR A 188 15.93 20.63 6.05
N LYS A 189 17.16 20.67 6.56
CA LYS A 189 18.26 21.50 6.04
C LYS A 189 18.91 20.93 4.77
N ALA A 190 18.60 19.68 4.41
CA ALA A 190 19.17 19.07 3.21
C ALA A 190 18.66 19.78 1.96
N THR A 191 19.54 19.99 0.99
CA THR A 191 19.19 20.44 -0.36
C THR A 191 18.55 19.32 -1.17
N VAL A 192 17.89 19.66 -2.28
CA VAL A 192 17.35 18.68 -3.25
C VAL A 192 18.43 17.68 -3.66
N ARG A 193 19.63 18.18 -4.00
CA ARG A 193 20.78 17.35 -4.38
C ARG A 193 21.21 16.39 -3.28
N GLU A 194 21.32 16.86 -2.04
CA GLU A 194 21.68 15.99 -0.91
C GLU A 194 20.60 14.94 -0.62
N ALA A 195 19.33 15.30 -0.74
CA ALA A 195 18.22 14.38 -0.55
C ALA A 195 18.23 13.26 -1.62
N ILE A 196 18.50 13.63 -2.87
CA ILE A 196 18.69 12.69 -3.98
C ILE A 196 19.91 11.80 -3.73
N ASP A 197 21.05 12.36 -3.32
CA ASP A 197 22.27 11.60 -3.01
C ASP A 197 22.05 10.59 -1.87
N ILE A 198 21.30 10.98 -0.83
CA ILE A 198 20.91 10.08 0.28
C ILE A 198 19.99 8.97 -0.25
N PHE A 199 18.97 9.33 -1.05
CA PHE A 199 18.10 8.36 -1.69
C PHE A 199 18.89 7.33 -2.49
N TYR A 200 19.86 7.76 -3.30
CA TYR A 200 20.74 6.85 -4.02
C TYR A 200 21.59 5.99 -3.11
N LYS A 201 22.19 6.55 -2.05
CA LYS A 201 23.01 5.76 -1.11
C LYS A 201 22.21 4.67 -0.40
N VAL A 202 20.98 4.98 0.00
CA VAL A 202 20.06 4.01 0.63
C VAL A 202 19.63 2.94 -0.37
N ASN A 203 19.43 3.32 -1.64
CA ASN A 203 19.00 2.43 -2.72
C ASN A 203 20.13 1.91 -3.60
N ALA A 204 21.40 2.10 -3.23
CA ALA A 204 22.56 1.71 -4.05
C ALA A 204 22.71 0.17 -4.17
N SER A 205 22.02 -0.57 -3.30
CA SER A 205 21.84 -2.03 -3.41
C SER A 205 20.61 -2.42 -4.26
N GLY A 206 19.88 -1.44 -4.79
CA GLY A 206 18.66 -1.56 -5.58
C GLY A 206 18.79 -0.92 -6.98
N VAL A 207 17.68 -0.85 -7.72
CA VAL A 207 17.64 -0.38 -9.12
C VAL A 207 17.87 1.13 -9.19
N SER A 208 18.89 1.57 -9.93
CA SER A 208 19.21 2.99 -10.16
C SER A 208 18.16 3.70 -11.03
N LEU A 209 17.91 4.99 -10.75
CA LEU A 209 17.15 5.87 -11.66
C LEU A 209 17.96 6.12 -12.95
N THR A 210 17.23 6.37 -14.04
CA THR A 210 17.74 6.70 -15.37
C THR A 210 18.17 8.16 -15.50
N ASP A 211 18.96 8.49 -16.53
CA ASP A 211 19.41 9.87 -16.81
C ASP A 211 18.25 10.86 -17.02
N ALA A 212 17.12 10.39 -17.55
CA ALA A 212 15.92 11.20 -17.71
C ALA A 212 15.26 11.55 -16.36
N GLU A 213 15.22 10.59 -15.43
CA GLU A 213 14.73 10.82 -14.07
C GLU A 213 15.67 11.76 -13.30
N LEU A 214 16.98 11.63 -13.50
CA LEU A 214 17.97 12.57 -12.97
C LEU A 214 17.76 14.02 -13.44
N ALA A 215 17.45 14.21 -14.72
CA ALA A 215 17.20 15.54 -15.27
C ALA A 215 15.92 16.19 -14.70
N LEU A 216 14.90 15.39 -14.36
CA LEU A 216 13.67 15.86 -13.71
C LEU A 216 13.88 16.18 -12.21
N ALA A 217 15.02 15.81 -11.64
CA ALA A 217 15.32 15.99 -10.24
C ALA A 217 16.21 17.23 -9.95
N GLN A 218 16.80 17.82 -11.00
CA GLN A 218 17.67 19.02 -10.95
C GLN A 218 16.87 20.31 -11.17
#